data_AF-A0A0K1PIJ2-F1
#
_entry.id   AF-A0A0K1PIJ2-F1
#
_cell.length_a   1.000
_cell.length_b   1.000
_cell.length_c   1.000
_cell.angle_alpha   90.00
_cell.angle_beta   90.00
_cell.angle_gamma   90.00
#
_symmetry.space_group_name_H-M   'P 1'
#
loop_
_entity.id
_entity.type
_entity.pdbx_description
1 polymer ?
#
loop_
_entity_poly.entity_id
_entity_poly.type
_entity_poly.pdbx_seq_one_letter_code
_entity_poly.pdbx_strand_id
1 'polypeptide(L)'
;MKLTVIESPYAGDIKKNIEYAKKCVLDCLRRGEAPYASHLFFTQDGLLDDTVPEQRKQGMEAGFAWGEKGAQRAVYIDRGLSSGMMAGIAEAVERGQKVVFRSIEGRDVAEYECLYRTANWTTCEVEHEEALFV
;
A
#
# COMPACT_ATOMS: atom_id res chain seq x y z
N MET A 1 19.65 4.02 -5.18
CA MET A 1 18.66 3.14 -4.52
C MET A 1 17.35 3.25 -5.28
N LYS A 2 16.54 2.18 -5.34
CA LYS A 2 15.27 2.19 -6.07
C LYS A 2 14.20 2.92 -5.25
N LEU A 3 13.51 3.90 -5.83
CA LEU A 3 12.39 4.59 -5.18
C LEU A 3 11.19 3.64 -5.09
N THR A 4 10.78 3.29 -3.87
CA THR A 4 9.69 2.33 -3.62
C THR A 4 8.57 3.03 -2.86
N VAL A 5 7.37 3.12 -3.44
CA VAL A 5 6.19 3.53 -2.68
C VAL A 5 5.60 2.30 -1.99
N ILE A 6 5.25 2.41 -0.71
CA ILE A 6 4.72 1.31 0.10
C ILE A 6 3.22 1.45 0.22
N GLU A 7 2.52 0.35 -0.05
CA GLU A 7 1.12 0.15 0.32
C GLU A 7 1.06 -0.87 1.48
N SER A 8 0.49 -0.45 2.59
CA SER A 8 0.16 -1.30 3.75
C SER A 8 -1.08 -0.73 4.43
N PRO A 9 -1.82 -1.49 5.25
CA PRO A 9 -2.99 -0.94 5.92
C PRO A 9 -2.58 0.17 6.91
N TYR A 10 -3.49 1.11 7.11
CA TYR A 10 -3.41 2.17 8.11
C TYR A 10 -4.65 2.18 9.03
N ALA A 11 -5.84 2.23 8.43
CA ALA A 11 -7.13 2.20 9.13
C ALA A 11 -7.36 0.88 9.90
N GLY A 12 -8.41 0.83 10.73
CA GLY A 12 -8.70 -0.33 11.60
C GLY A 12 -7.91 -0.26 12.91
N ASP A 13 -7.13 -1.30 13.24
CA ASP A 13 -6.20 -1.29 14.39
C ASP A 13 -4.96 -0.44 14.07
N ILE A 14 -5.12 0.90 14.13
CA ILE A 14 -4.11 1.90 13.74
C ILE A 14 -2.77 1.62 14.43
N LYS A 15 -2.78 1.30 15.72
CA LYS A 15 -1.53 1.04 16.46
C LYS A 15 -0.76 -0.13 15.86
N LYS A 16 -1.43 -1.28 15.66
CA LYS A 16 -0.79 -2.44 15.04
C LYS A 16 -0.38 -2.15 13.59
N ASN A 17 -1.16 -1.37 12.86
CA ASN A 17 -0.88 -1.06 11.46
C ASN A 17 0.28 -0.10 11.28
N ILE A 18 0.47 0.86 12.19
CA ILE A 18 1.68 1.69 12.26
C ILE A 18 2.92 0.81 12.53
N GLU A 19 2.84 -0.10 13.50
CA GLU A 19 3.95 -1.02 13.80
C GLU A 19 4.32 -1.88 12.59
N TYR A 20 3.31 -2.36 11.87
CA TYR A 20 3.49 -3.15 10.65
C TYR A 20 4.06 -2.33 9.49
N ALA A 21 3.53 -1.13 9.22
CA ALA A 21 4.04 -0.23 8.19
C ALA A 21 5.53 0.12 8.42
N LYS A 22 5.95 0.30 9.69
CA LYS A 22 7.37 0.46 10.05
C LYS A 22 8.21 -0.77 9.71
N LYS A 23 7.69 -1.98 9.91
CA LYS A 23 8.38 -3.22 9.47
C LYS A 23 8.47 -3.31 7.95
N CYS A 24 7.44 -2.88 7.21
CA CYS A 24 7.46 -2.80 5.74
C CYS A 24 8.54 -1.83 5.24
N VAL A 25 8.66 -0.65 5.87
CA VAL A 25 9.74 0.32 5.59
C VAL A 25 11.10 -0.32 5.84
N LEU A 26 11.28 -1.00 6.98
CA LEU A 26 12.54 -1.69 7.29
C LEU A 26 12.88 -2.81 6.30
N ASP A 27 11.90 -3.58 5.83
CA ASP A 27 12.09 -4.58 4.78
C ASP A 27 12.58 -3.94 3.47
N CYS A 28 11.99 -2.82 3.04
CA CYS A 28 12.46 -2.07 1.87
C CYS A 28 13.91 -1.59 2.05
N LEU A 29 14.24 -1.02 3.21
CA LEU A 29 15.61 -0.55 3.50
C LEU A 29 16.62 -1.71 3.44
N ARG A 30 16.28 -2.88 4.00
CA ARG A 30 17.11 -4.10 3.93
C ARG A 30 17.32 -4.61 2.51
N ARG A 31 16.42 -4.29 1.58
CA ARG A 31 16.53 -4.60 0.15
C ARG A 31 17.35 -3.56 -0.64
N GLY A 32 17.90 -2.52 0.01
CA GLY A 32 18.63 -1.44 -0.66
C GLY A 32 17.73 -0.46 -1.41
N GLU A 33 16.46 -0.38 -1.03
CA GLU A 33 15.46 0.52 -1.61
C GLU A 33 15.35 1.81 -0.80
N ALA A 34 14.84 2.86 -1.42
CA ALA A 34 14.49 4.13 -0.79
C ALA A 34 12.95 4.19 -0.66
N PRO A 35 12.39 3.72 0.47
CA PRO A 35 10.95 3.62 0.64
C PRO A 35 10.28 4.94 0.99
N TYR A 36 9.04 5.11 0.52
CA TYR A 36 8.13 6.14 0.98
C TYR A 36 6.75 5.53 1.28
N ALA A 37 6.31 5.64 2.53
CA ALA A 37 4.99 5.20 3.00
C ALA A 37 4.18 6.43 3.39
N SER A 38 3.44 7.03 2.44
CA SER A 38 2.71 8.28 2.64
C SER A 38 1.65 8.16 3.73
N HIS A 39 0.91 7.05 3.78
CA HIS A 39 -0.10 6.75 4.79
C HIS A 39 0.47 6.60 6.19
N LEU A 40 1.76 6.27 6.32
CA LEU A 40 2.46 6.29 7.61
C LEU A 40 3.00 7.69 7.90
N PHE A 41 3.62 8.34 6.92
CA PHE A 41 4.30 9.63 7.13
C PHE A 41 3.30 10.75 7.43
N PHE A 42 2.29 10.96 6.59
CA PHE A 42 1.39 12.10 6.72
C PHE A 42 0.43 12.01 7.90
N THR A 43 0.32 10.84 8.53
CA THR A 43 -0.56 10.59 9.67
C THR A 43 0.17 10.60 11.01
N GLN A 44 1.46 10.97 11.03
CA GLN A 44 2.17 11.19 12.28
C GLN A 44 1.62 12.43 13.01
N ASP A 45 1.79 12.44 14.33
CA ASP A 45 1.31 13.52 15.20
C ASP A 45 1.75 14.91 14.71
N GLY A 46 0.80 15.85 14.67
CA GLY A 46 1.01 17.21 14.17
C GLY A 46 0.99 17.39 12.64
N LEU A 47 0.65 16.36 11.85
CA LEU A 47 0.48 16.44 10.40
C LEU A 47 -1.00 16.41 9.98
N LEU A 48 -1.44 15.37 9.26
CA LEU A 48 -2.81 15.21 8.78
C LEU A 48 -3.58 14.20 9.66
N ASP A 49 -4.85 14.50 9.91
CA ASP A 49 -5.81 13.61 10.55
C ASP A 49 -6.58 12.81 9.49
N ASP A 50 -6.28 11.52 9.39
CA ASP A 50 -6.91 10.59 8.43
C ASP A 50 -8.42 10.38 8.66
N THR A 51 -8.95 10.81 9.83
CA THR A 51 -10.39 10.78 10.12
C THR A 51 -11.14 11.99 9.54
N VAL A 52 -10.42 13.04 9.14
CA VAL A 52 -10.99 14.22 8.48
C VAL A 52 -10.94 14.02 6.95
N PRO A 53 -12.09 13.96 6.24
CA PRO A 53 -12.14 13.60 4.82
C PRO A 53 -11.24 14.46 3.92
N GLU A 54 -11.19 15.77 4.16
CA GLU A 54 -10.39 16.71 3.38
C GLU A 54 -8.88 16.49 3.58
N GLN A 55 -8.47 16.22 4.83
CA GLN A 55 -7.07 15.96 5.14
C GLN A 55 -6.63 14.58 4.63
N ARG A 56 -7.50 13.56 4.77
CA ARG A 56 -7.30 12.25 4.13
C ARG A 56 -7.10 12.39 2.63
N LYS A 57 -7.96 13.15 1.96
CA LYS A 57 -7.85 13.42 0.52
C LYS A 57 -6.51 14.08 0.18
N GLN A 58 -6.12 15.12 0.93
CA GLN A 58 -4.83 15.78 0.75
C GLN A 58 -3.64 14.81 0.92
N GLY A 59 -3.69 13.94 1.92
CA GLY A 59 -2.66 12.92 2.16
C GLY A 59 -2.57 11.89 1.03
N MET A 60 -3.72 11.45 0.50
CA MET A 60 -3.78 10.54 -0.65
C MET A 60 -3.22 11.21 -1.91
N GLU A 61 -3.63 12.44 -2.22
CA GLU A 61 -3.14 13.19 -3.39
C GLU A 61 -1.62 13.41 -3.32
N ALA A 62 -1.10 13.78 -2.15
CA ALA A 62 0.33 13.92 -1.94
C ALA A 62 1.07 12.58 -2.04
N GLY A 63 0.45 11.48 -1.59
CA GLY A 63 0.97 10.12 -1.76
C GLY A 63 1.05 9.70 -3.22
N PHE A 64 -0.01 9.93 -4.00
CA PHE A 64 -0.05 9.63 -5.43
C PHE A 64 0.95 10.46 -6.23
N ALA A 65 1.13 11.75 -5.89
CA ALA A 65 2.15 12.59 -6.51
C ALA A 65 3.58 12.03 -6.31
N TRP A 66 3.89 11.48 -5.13
CA TRP A 66 5.12 10.73 -4.92
C TRP A 66 5.14 9.40 -5.68
N GLY A 67 3.99 8.72 -5.74
CA GLY A 67 3.70 7.57 -6.58
C GLY A 67 4.22 7.71 -8.00
N GLU A 68 3.98 8.86 -8.64
CA GLU A 68 4.45 9.16 -10.00
C GLU A 68 5.96 9.07 -10.19
N LYS A 69 6.74 9.34 -9.12
CA LYS A 69 8.21 9.33 -9.16
C LYS A 69 8.78 7.98 -8.71
N GLY A 70 7.97 7.14 -8.08
CA GLY A 70 8.38 5.80 -7.65
C GLY A 70 8.75 4.92 -8.84
N ALA A 71 9.81 4.11 -8.68
CA ALA A 71 10.15 3.10 -9.67
C ALA A 71 9.27 1.83 -9.52
N GLN A 72 8.68 1.63 -8.34
CA GLN A 72 7.74 0.54 -8.07
C GLN A 72 6.79 0.87 -6.90
N ARG A 73 5.67 0.14 -6.86
CA ARG A 73 4.77 0.04 -5.71
C ARG A 73 4.97 -1.30 -5.00
N ALA A 74 5.38 -1.29 -3.73
CA ALA A 74 5.47 -2.48 -2.90
C ALA A 74 4.20 -2.62 -2.07
N VAL A 75 3.43 -3.68 -2.31
CA VAL A 75 2.15 -3.95 -1.64
C VAL A 75 2.34 -5.06 -0.63
N TYR A 76 2.20 -4.75 0.65
CA TYR A 76 2.38 -5.70 1.74
C TYR A 76 1.05 -6.31 2.16
N ILE A 77 0.84 -7.59 1.85
CA ILE A 77 -0.47 -8.25 1.85
C ILE A 77 -0.83 -8.97 3.15
N ASP A 78 0.07 -9.07 4.14
CA ASP A 78 -0.08 -9.94 5.31
C ASP A 78 -1.39 -9.69 6.08
N ARG A 79 -1.93 -8.47 5.97
CA ARG A 79 -3.11 -7.99 6.69
C ARG A 79 -4.25 -7.59 5.77
N GLY A 80 -4.34 -8.23 4.60
CA GLY A 80 -5.33 -7.93 3.59
C GLY A 80 -5.05 -6.62 2.85
N LEU A 81 -6.00 -6.23 2.01
CA LEU A 81 -5.96 -5.04 1.19
C LEU A 81 -7.06 -4.08 1.63
N SER A 82 -6.66 -2.94 2.16
CA SER A 82 -7.60 -1.86 2.46
C SER A 82 -8.02 -1.13 1.17
N SER A 83 -9.14 -0.40 1.23
CA SER A 83 -9.59 0.45 0.11
C SER A 83 -8.54 1.50 -0.29
N GLY A 84 -7.77 2.02 0.66
CA GLY A 84 -6.65 2.94 0.39
C GLY A 84 -5.54 2.27 -0.42
N MET A 85 -5.16 1.04 -0.05
CA MET A 85 -4.17 0.26 -0.80
C MET A 85 -4.67 -0.07 -2.21
N MET A 86 -5.94 -0.45 -2.34
CA MET A 86 -6.56 -0.73 -3.65
C MET A 86 -6.49 0.50 -4.56
N ALA A 87 -6.78 1.70 -4.03
CA ALA A 87 -6.63 2.95 -4.78
C ALA A 87 -5.17 3.19 -5.20
N GLY A 88 -4.21 2.94 -4.30
CA GLY A 88 -2.79 3.04 -4.61
C GLY A 88 -2.33 2.04 -5.67
N ILE A 89 -2.89 0.83 -5.70
CA ILE A 89 -2.56 -0.18 -6.73
C ILE A 89 -3.19 0.20 -8.07
N ALA A 90 -4.46 0.64 -8.08
CA ALA A 90 -5.13 1.12 -9.29
C ALA A 90 -4.37 2.28 -9.93
N GLU A 91 -3.92 3.25 -9.13
CA GLU A 91 -3.11 4.37 -9.58
C GLU A 91 -1.76 3.93 -10.18
N ALA A 92 -1.10 2.95 -9.54
CA ALA A 92 0.14 2.38 -10.07
C ALA A 92 -0.08 1.68 -11.42
N VAL A 93 -1.17 0.93 -11.56
CA VAL A 93 -1.55 0.24 -12.81
C VAL A 93 -1.83 1.23 -13.93
N GLU A 94 -2.65 2.25 -13.67
CA GLU A 94 -3.01 3.29 -14.65
C GLU A 94 -1.76 3.98 -15.24
N ARG A 95 -0.71 4.11 -14.42
CA ARG A 95 0.55 4.75 -14.80
C ARG A 95 1.60 3.79 -15.36
N GLY A 96 1.30 2.49 -15.43
CA GLY A 96 2.27 1.47 -15.83
C GLY A 96 3.43 1.34 -14.84
N GLN A 97 3.27 1.76 -13.58
CA GLN A 97 4.27 1.55 -12.55
C GLN A 97 4.30 0.08 -12.14
N LYS A 98 5.51 -0.47 -11.98
CA LYS A 98 5.71 -1.84 -11.51
C LYS A 98 5.09 -2.03 -10.12
N VAL A 99 4.13 -2.92 -9.98
CA VAL A 99 3.62 -3.38 -8.67
C VAL A 99 4.33 -4.67 -8.27
N VAL A 100 4.74 -4.76 -7.00
CA VAL A 100 5.34 -5.95 -6.40
C VAL A 100 4.63 -6.29 -5.10
N PHE A 101 4.08 -7.51 -5.01
CA PHE A 101 3.46 -7.99 -3.79
C PHE A 101 4.53 -8.55 -2.86
N ARG A 102 4.35 -8.32 -1.55
CA ARG A 102 5.29 -8.70 -0.51
C ARG A 102 4.56 -9.21 0.72
N SER A 103 5.27 -10.05 1.44
CA SER A 103 4.84 -10.64 2.69
C SER A 103 6.05 -10.71 3.61
N ILE A 104 5.86 -10.27 4.86
CA ILE A 104 6.87 -10.32 5.93
C ILE A 104 6.36 -11.11 7.14
N GLU A 105 5.10 -11.54 7.14
CA GLU A 105 4.51 -12.43 8.14
C GLU A 105 4.18 -13.81 7.56
N GLY A 106 4.55 -14.07 6.30
CA GLY A 106 4.53 -15.41 5.70
C GLY A 106 3.27 -15.75 4.90
N ARG A 107 2.40 -14.77 4.62
CA ARG A 107 1.27 -14.94 3.70
C ARG A 107 1.76 -15.23 2.28
N ASP A 108 1.06 -16.12 1.57
CA ASP A 108 1.35 -16.43 0.17
C ASP A 108 0.96 -15.25 -0.73
N VAL A 109 1.90 -14.81 -1.58
CA VAL A 109 1.72 -13.71 -2.53
C VAL A 109 1.26 -14.18 -3.91
N ALA A 110 1.32 -15.49 -4.19
CA ALA A 110 1.09 -16.04 -5.52
C ALA A 110 -0.30 -15.72 -6.08
N GLU A 111 -1.32 -15.73 -5.22
CA GLU A 111 -2.70 -15.37 -5.58
C GLU A 111 -2.78 -13.92 -6.08
N TYR A 112 -2.22 -12.97 -5.33
CA TYR A 112 -2.21 -11.55 -5.68
C TYR A 112 -1.42 -11.27 -6.96
N GLU A 113 -0.28 -11.94 -7.13
CA GLU A 113 0.50 -11.81 -8.36
C GLU A 113 -0.25 -12.37 -9.58
N CYS A 114 -1.01 -13.46 -9.42
CA CYS A 114 -1.82 -14.04 -10.49
C CYS A 114 -2.94 -13.09 -10.93
N LEU A 115 -3.68 -12.53 -9.97
CA LEU A 115 -4.75 -11.55 -10.23
C LEU A 115 -4.20 -10.30 -10.93
N TYR A 116 -3.04 -9.81 -10.49
CA TYR A 116 -2.38 -8.67 -11.10
C TYR A 116 -1.89 -8.96 -12.53
N ARG A 117 -1.27 -10.13 -12.77
CA ARG A 117 -0.74 -10.50 -14.10
C ARG A 117 -1.83 -10.74 -15.16
N THR A 118 -3.01 -11.19 -14.74
CA THR A 118 -4.13 -11.49 -15.66
C THR A 118 -4.94 -10.26 -16.05
N ALA A 119 -4.55 -9.06 -15.61
CA ALA A 119 -5.30 -7.80 -15.77
C ALA A 119 -6.74 -7.81 -15.21
N ASN A 120 -7.13 -8.87 -14.49
CA ASN A 120 -8.42 -8.98 -13.81
C ASN A 120 -8.49 -8.11 -12.55
N TRP A 121 -7.44 -7.35 -12.22
CA TRP A 121 -7.38 -6.51 -11.03
C TRP A 121 -8.52 -5.47 -10.95
N THR A 122 -8.90 -4.87 -12.08
CA THR A 122 -9.98 -3.86 -12.14
C THR A 122 -11.39 -4.46 -12.10
N THR A 123 -11.53 -5.75 -12.41
CA THR A 123 -12.80 -6.50 -12.39
C THR A 123 -12.90 -7.45 -11.20
N CYS A 124 -11.90 -7.47 -10.32
CA CYS A 124 -11.93 -8.18 -9.06
C CYS A 124 -12.89 -7.46 -8.10
N GLU A 125 -14.20 -7.62 -8.34
CA GLU A 125 -15.07 -7.99 -7.24
C GLU A 125 -14.53 -9.32 -6.73
N VAL A 126 -13.61 -9.27 -5.77
CA VAL A 126 -13.19 -10.50 -5.10
C VAL A 126 -14.38 -10.91 -4.24
N GLU A 127 -15.33 -11.62 -4.86
CA GLU A 127 -16.42 -12.34 -4.21
C GLU A 127 -15.80 -13.49 -3.40
N HIS A 128 -15.13 -13.15 -2.30
CA HIS A 128 -14.89 -14.07 -1.20
C HIS A 128 -15.00 -13.27 0.10
N GLU A 129 -16.15 -13.49 0.76
CA GLU A 129 -16.53 -13.01 2.08
C GLU A 129 -15.34 -12.89 3.05
N GLU A 130 -15.21 -11.70 3.64
CA GLU A 130 -14.53 -11.37 4.90
C GLU A 130 -13.00 -11.60 5.05
N ALA A 131 -12.29 -12.20 4.09
CA ALA A 131 -10.86 -12.54 4.29
C ALA A 131 -9.83 -11.52 3.75
N LEU A 132 -10.24 -10.61 2.86
CA LEU A 132 -9.33 -9.72 2.13
C LEU A 132 -9.43 -8.24 2.49
N PHE A 133 -10.54 -7.81 3.09
CA PHE A 133 -10.75 -6.42 3.49
C PHE A 133 -10.69 -6.32 5.01
N VAL A 134 -9.67 -5.63 5.52
CA VAL A 134 -9.43 -5.36 6.95
C VAL A 134 -9.27 -3.87 7.16
#